data_AF-A0A6M2D7A5-F1
#
_entry.id   AF-A0A6M2D7A5-F1
#
_cell.length_a   1.000
_cell.length_b   1.000
_cell.length_c   1.000
_cell.angle_alpha   90.00
_cell.angle_beta   90.00
_cell.angle_gamma   90.00
#
_symmetry.space_group_name_H-M   'P 1'
#
loop_
_entity.id
_entity.type
_entity.pdbx_description
1 polymer ?
#
loop_
_entity_poly.entity_id
_entity_poly.type
_entity_poly.pdbx_seq_one_letter_code
_entity_poly.pdbx_strand_id
1 'polypeptide(L)'
;VAAEFPRSLATSYSIQQTVFGAGLVAGPTVGGILYQIGGFMAPFVSIGILLLVCDVLIYFLMPATEGPKELNQKTGDMLKFWGNTGIILDAYCVFCTFVIIGYNAAVLEPHLRQFNLEPYMVGLVFVLNGIVYACTAWIWGKVADKTVRTKELCIVACLMLCASLLLLGPAPFLPFPTAVWTVMLALGLFGLGSGGTIVPSFVGSFRDTLKRGFADDLSTYGLVSSVFTVSHSMGAFVGPTLGGYLLDSVGYRMGTMVLLANEVLLILALCIYVVVHRKPSGDQEPL
;
A
#
# COMPACT_ATOMS: atom_id res chain seq x y z
N VAL A 1 -11.11 -14.23 -2.65
CA VAL A 1 -11.79 -12.97 -2.27
C VAL A 1 -12.58 -12.39 -3.44
N ALA A 2 -11.94 -12.04 -4.56
CA ALA A 2 -12.66 -11.46 -5.70
C ALA A 2 -13.66 -12.39 -6.39
N ALA A 3 -13.35 -13.69 -6.48
CA ALA A 3 -14.28 -14.70 -7.00
C ALA A 3 -15.59 -14.76 -6.20
N GLU A 4 -15.53 -14.51 -4.88
CA GLU A 4 -16.64 -14.73 -3.95
C GLU A 4 -17.41 -13.44 -3.62
N PHE A 5 -16.76 -12.28 -3.70
CA PHE A 5 -17.33 -10.98 -3.31
C PHE A 5 -17.20 -9.90 -4.41
N PRO A 6 -17.78 -10.09 -5.61
CA PRO A 6 -17.68 -9.12 -6.71
C PRO A 6 -18.35 -7.78 -6.41
N ARG A 7 -19.46 -7.77 -5.66
CA ARG A 7 -20.21 -6.54 -5.30
C ARG A 7 -19.53 -5.66 -4.24
N SER A 8 -18.57 -6.19 -3.48
CA SER A 8 -17.91 -5.47 -2.39
C SER A 8 -16.40 -5.62 -2.44
N LEU A 9 -15.84 -5.67 -3.65
CA LEU A 9 -14.42 -5.95 -3.87
C LEU A 9 -13.51 -4.98 -3.10
N ALA A 10 -13.83 -3.68 -3.07
CA ALA A 10 -13.02 -2.71 -2.33
C ALA A 10 -13.07 -2.97 -0.83
N THR A 11 -14.26 -3.19 -0.26
CA THR A 11 -14.42 -3.52 1.16
C THR A 11 -13.67 -4.79 1.52
N SER A 12 -13.75 -5.84 0.71
CA SER A 12 -13.04 -7.10 0.97
C SER A 12 -11.52 -6.95 0.87
N TYR A 13 -11.03 -6.20 -0.13
CA TYR A 13 -9.62 -5.88 -0.28
C TYR A 13 -9.12 -5.00 0.87
N SER A 14 -9.91 -4.03 1.32
CA SER A 14 -9.62 -3.21 2.49
C SER A 14 -9.54 -4.02 3.77
N ILE A 15 -10.45 -4.97 4.00
CA ILE A 15 -10.38 -5.88 5.16
C ILE A 15 -9.08 -6.69 5.10
N GLN A 16 -8.71 -7.21 3.93
CA GLN A 16 -7.44 -7.91 3.74
C GLN A 16 -6.25 -7.00 4.09
N GLN A 17 -6.27 -5.74 3.66
CA GLN A 17 -5.22 -4.76 3.99
C GLN A 17 -5.22 -4.36 5.47
N THR A 18 -6.38 -4.28 6.12
CA THR A 18 -6.48 -4.03 7.57
C THR A 18 -5.90 -5.19 8.37
N VAL A 19 -6.19 -6.45 7.99
CA VAL A 19 -5.60 -7.64 8.62
C VAL A 19 -4.09 -7.70 8.36
N PHE A 20 -3.64 -7.35 7.15
CA PHE A 20 -2.22 -7.23 6.83
C PHE A 20 -1.52 -6.17 7.71
N GLY A 21 -2.13 -4.99 7.87
CA GLY A 21 -1.65 -3.94 8.76
C GLY A 21 -1.58 -4.37 10.23
N ALA A 22 -2.63 -5.04 10.71
CA ALA A 22 -2.64 -5.61 12.06
C ALA A 22 -1.55 -6.69 12.24
N GLY A 23 -1.28 -7.49 11.22
CA GLY A 23 -0.18 -8.45 11.18
C GLY A 23 1.20 -7.79 11.28
N LEU A 24 1.41 -6.66 10.58
CA LEU A 24 2.65 -5.87 10.69
C LEU A 24 2.85 -5.29 12.09
N VAL A 25 1.77 -4.94 12.79
CA VAL A 25 1.80 -4.43 14.17
C VAL A 25 2.07 -5.54 15.19
N ALA A 26 1.29 -6.61 15.12
CA ALA A 26 1.36 -7.72 16.06
C ALA A 26 2.62 -8.56 15.84
N GLY A 27 3.13 -8.63 14.61
CA GLY A 27 4.23 -9.50 14.20
C GLY A 27 5.49 -9.35 15.05
N PRO A 28 6.11 -8.15 15.15
CA PRO A 28 7.31 -7.95 15.97
C PRO A 28 7.07 -8.24 17.46
N THR A 29 5.90 -7.88 17.98
CA THR A 29 5.56 -8.07 19.41
C THR A 29 5.41 -9.55 19.74
N VAL A 30 4.63 -10.28 18.94
CA VAL A 30 4.39 -11.73 19.11
C VAL A 30 5.67 -12.51 18.83
N GLY A 31 6.43 -12.13 17.80
CA GLY A 31 7.72 -12.73 17.47
C GLY A 31 8.76 -12.52 18.57
N GLY A 32 8.82 -11.34 19.18
CA GLY A 32 9.71 -11.04 20.30
C GLY A 32 9.39 -11.87 21.55
N ILE A 33 8.11 -12.03 21.90
CA ILE A 33 7.68 -12.89 23.02
C ILE A 33 8.06 -14.35 22.75
N LEU A 34 7.78 -14.86 21.55
CA LEU A 34 8.16 -16.23 21.15
C LEU A 34 9.68 -16.44 21.21
N TYR A 35 10.45 -15.44 20.80
CA TYR A 35 11.91 -15.48 20.87
C TYR A 35 12.43 -15.56 22.31
N GLN A 36 11.82 -14.82 23.24
CA GLN A 36 12.22 -14.86 24.66
C GLN A 36 11.92 -16.22 25.31
N ILE A 37 10.83 -16.87 24.93
CA ILE A 37 10.39 -18.14 25.54
C ILE A 37 11.19 -19.33 24.98
N GLY A 38 11.42 -19.37 23.67
CA GLY A 38 11.98 -20.55 23.00
C GLY A 38 13.18 -20.28 22.09
N GLY A 39 13.83 -19.13 22.27
CA GLY A 39 15.01 -18.74 21.51
C GLY A 39 14.74 -18.51 20.03
N PHE A 40 15.80 -18.59 19.21
CA PHE A 40 15.73 -18.27 17.79
C PHE A 40 14.75 -19.15 16.99
N MET A 41 14.59 -20.43 17.33
CA MET A 41 13.73 -21.36 16.56
C MET A 41 12.22 -21.16 16.80
N ALA A 42 11.81 -20.72 17.98
CA ALA A 42 10.40 -20.70 18.37
C ALA A 42 9.48 -19.84 17.49
N PRO A 43 9.86 -18.61 17.07
CA PRO A 43 9.04 -17.81 16.16
C PRO A 43 8.79 -18.52 14.81
N PHE A 44 9.82 -19.15 14.24
CA PHE A 44 9.71 -19.80 12.93
C PHE A 44 8.84 -21.05 12.98
N VAL A 45 9.02 -21.91 13.99
CA VAL A 45 8.21 -23.13 14.15
C VAL A 45 6.75 -22.76 14.41
N SER A 46 6.49 -21.76 15.25
CA SER A 46 5.13 -21.33 15.58
C SER A 46 4.37 -20.81 14.36
N ILE A 47 5.01 -19.96 13.56
CA ILE A 47 4.44 -19.45 12.30
C ILE A 47 4.23 -20.59 11.31
N GLY A 48 5.18 -21.53 11.19
CA GLY A 48 5.04 -22.70 10.32
C GLY A 48 3.85 -23.57 10.69
N ILE A 49 3.65 -23.87 11.98
CA ILE A 49 2.50 -24.64 12.47
C ILE A 49 1.19 -23.88 12.20
N LEU A 50 1.15 -22.57 12.47
CA LEU A 50 -0.03 -21.75 12.22
C LEU A 50 -0.42 -21.75 10.74
N LEU A 51 0.56 -21.63 9.84
CA LEU A 51 0.33 -21.71 8.39
C LEU A 51 -0.22 -23.07 7.97
N LEU A 52 0.30 -24.18 8.52
CA LEU A 52 -0.24 -25.52 8.25
C LEU A 52 -1.67 -25.69 8.74
N VAL A 53 -2.00 -25.16 9.92
CA VAL A 53 -3.38 -25.19 10.43
C VAL A 53 -4.30 -24.36 9.53
N CYS A 54 -3.86 -23.18 9.10
CA CYS A 54 -4.61 -22.36 8.16
C CYS A 54 -4.85 -23.07 6.82
N ASP A 55 -3.86 -23.78 6.29
CA ASP A 55 -3.97 -24.55 5.04
C ASP A 55 -5.01 -25.69 5.18
N VAL A 56 -4.95 -26.44 6.28
CA VAL A 56 -5.94 -27.47 6.60
C VAL A 56 -7.34 -26.87 6.73
N LEU A 57 -7.47 -25.73 7.42
CA LEU A 57 -8.76 -25.05 7.55
C LEU A 57 -9.28 -24.58 6.19
N ILE A 58 -8.43 -24.01 5.33
CA ILE A 58 -8.81 -23.59 3.97
C ILE A 58 -9.32 -24.79 3.17
N TYR A 59 -8.65 -25.94 3.25
CA TYR A 59 -9.08 -27.16 2.57
C TYR A 59 -10.49 -27.61 2.99
N PHE A 60 -10.86 -27.48 4.26
CA PHE A 60 -12.18 -27.88 4.76
C PHE A 60 -13.27 -26.80 4.61
N LEU A 61 -12.92 -25.52 4.73
CA LEU A 61 -13.89 -24.42 4.76
C LEU A 61 -14.17 -23.82 3.38
N MET A 62 -13.20 -23.84 2.47
CA MET A 62 -13.34 -23.20 1.16
C MET A 62 -14.16 -24.12 0.25
N PRO A 63 -15.31 -23.64 -0.28
CA PRO A 63 -16.05 -24.39 -1.29
C PRO A 63 -15.15 -24.64 -2.49
N ALA A 64 -15.25 -25.83 -3.09
CA ALA A 64 -14.61 -26.07 -4.38
C ALA A 64 -15.17 -25.06 -5.39
N THR A 65 -14.37 -24.05 -5.73
CA THR A 65 -14.69 -23.17 -6.85
C THR A 65 -14.77 -24.06 -8.08
N GLU A 66 -15.87 -23.97 -8.85
CA GLU A 66 -15.97 -24.70 -10.13
C GLU A 66 -14.66 -24.48 -10.89
N GLY A 67 -13.96 -25.59 -11.19
CA GLY A 67 -12.70 -25.54 -11.92
C GLY A 67 -12.86 -24.71 -13.20
N PRO A 68 -11.77 -24.14 -13.73
CA PRO A 68 -11.85 -23.23 -14.87
C PRO A 68 -12.62 -23.93 -15.99
N LYS A 69 -13.86 -23.46 -16.25
CA LYS A 69 -14.59 -23.79 -17.47
C LYS A 69 -13.61 -23.48 -18.59
N GLU A 70 -13.26 -24.50 -19.35
CA GLU A 70 -12.17 -24.55 -20.33
C GLU A 70 -11.62 -23.17 -20.73
N LEU A 71 -10.31 -22.97 -20.51
CA LEU A 71 -9.50 -21.80 -20.88
C LEU A 71 -9.50 -21.52 -22.39
N ASN A 72 -10.66 -21.18 -22.93
CA ASN A 72 -10.90 -20.62 -24.26
C ASN A 72 -11.50 -19.21 -24.13
N GLN A 73 -11.50 -18.62 -22.93
CA GLN A 73 -11.67 -17.18 -22.79
C GLN A 73 -10.38 -16.53 -23.31
N LYS A 74 -10.48 -15.87 -24.47
CA LYS A 74 -9.45 -14.96 -24.97
C LYS A 74 -8.96 -14.11 -23.81
N THR A 75 -7.77 -14.40 -23.28
CA THR A 75 -7.05 -13.48 -22.40
C THR A 75 -7.09 -12.14 -23.11
N GLY A 76 -7.92 -11.21 -22.62
CA GLY A 76 -8.04 -9.91 -23.27
C GLY A 76 -6.62 -9.38 -23.45
N ASP A 77 -6.25 -9.07 -24.69
CA ASP A 77 -4.90 -8.72 -25.15
C ASP A 77 -4.05 -8.17 -23.98
N MET A 78 -3.18 -8.99 -23.39
CA MET A 78 -2.37 -8.58 -22.22
C MET A 78 -1.57 -7.31 -22.53
N LEU A 79 -1.21 -7.12 -23.81
CA LEU A 79 -0.59 -5.91 -24.34
C LEU A 79 -1.52 -4.68 -24.27
N LYS A 80 -2.81 -4.82 -24.58
CA LYS A 80 -3.79 -3.72 -24.44
C LYS A 80 -4.10 -3.40 -22.98
N PHE A 81 -3.99 -4.38 -22.09
CA PHE A 81 -4.07 -4.15 -20.65
C PHE A 81 -2.86 -3.33 -20.16
N TRP A 82 -1.65 -3.76 -20.49
CA TRP A 82 -0.40 -3.04 -20.16
C TRP A 82 -0.28 -1.67 -20.82
N GLY A 83 -0.82 -1.48 -22.03
CA GLY A 83 -0.76 -0.20 -22.74
C GLY A 83 -1.63 0.92 -22.16
N ASN A 84 -2.38 0.68 -21.08
CA ASN A 84 -3.23 1.71 -20.47
C ASN A 84 -2.46 2.56 -19.46
N THR A 85 -2.28 3.83 -19.82
CA THR A 85 -1.69 4.86 -18.95
C THR A 85 -2.38 4.93 -17.58
N GLY A 86 -3.69 4.66 -17.49
CA GLY A 86 -4.42 4.67 -16.22
C GLY A 86 -3.95 3.58 -15.24
N ILE A 87 -3.70 2.36 -15.74
CA ILE A 87 -3.25 1.22 -14.94
C ILE A 87 -1.76 1.37 -14.59
N ILE A 88 -0.95 1.86 -15.54
CA ILE A 88 0.47 2.16 -15.27
C ILE A 88 0.59 3.22 -14.18
N LEU A 89 -0.22 4.29 -14.21
CA LEU A 89 -0.20 5.33 -13.19
C LEU A 89 -0.63 4.78 -11.83
N ASP A 90 -1.69 3.98 -11.76
CA ASP A 90 -2.13 3.37 -10.50
C ASP A 90 -1.07 2.38 -9.96
N ALA A 91 -0.44 1.59 -10.84
CA ALA A 91 0.68 0.70 -10.51
C ALA A 91 1.91 1.48 -10.01
N TYR A 92 2.18 2.66 -10.60
CA TYR A 92 3.25 3.56 -10.17
C TYR A 92 2.95 4.21 -8.82
N CYS A 93 1.70 4.58 -8.54
CA CYS A 93 1.28 5.06 -7.22
C CYS A 93 1.57 4.04 -6.11
N VAL A 94 1.22 2.78 -6.37
CA VAL A 94 1.46 1.68 -5.43
C VAL A 94 2.96 1.44 -5.27
N PHE A 95 3.72 1.43 -6.36
CA PHE A 95 5.17 1.32 -6.33
C PHE A 95 5.81 2.42 -5.45
N CYS A 96 5.48 3.69 -5.69
CA CYS A 96 6.01 4.82 -4.90
C CYS A 96 5.65 4.70 -3.41
N THR A 97 4.40 4.34 -3.10
CA THR A 97 3.96 4.15 -1.72
C THR A 97 4.80 3.06 -1.03
N PHE A 98 5.04 1.93 -1.69
CA PHE A 98 5.86 0.84 -1.13
C PHE A 98 7.34 1.18 -1.04
N VAL A 99 7.88 1.99 -1.96
CA VAL A 99 9.24 2.53 -1.84
C VAL A 99 9.37 3.35 -0.55
N ILE A 100 8.39 4.20 -0.23
CA ILE A 100 8.41 4.99 1.01
C ILE A 100 8.24 4.09 2.25
N ILE A 101 7.35 3.10 2.21
CA ILE A 101 7.21 2.11 3.31
C ILE A 101 8.56 1.41 3.56
N GLY A 102 9.20 0.91 2.50
CA GLY A 102 10.49 0.22 2.58
C GLY A 102 11.63 1.13 3.04
N TYR A 103 11.67 2.38 2.57
CA TYR A 103 12.62 3.39 3.06
C TYR A 103 12.42 3.65 4.56
N ASN A 104 11.17 3.88 5.00
CA ASN A 104 10.86 4.07 6.41
C ASN A 104 11.26 2.85 7.25
N ALA A 105 11.01 1.63 6.77
CA ALA A 105 11.42 0.42 7.47
C ALA A 105 12.94 0.32 7.68
N ALA A 106 13.74 0.71 6.68
CA ALA A 106 15.21 0.61 6.75
C ALA A 106 15.87 1.77 7.50
N VAL A 107 15.33 2.99 7.36
CA VAL A 107 16.04 4.23 7.72
C VAL A 107 15.48 4.85 9.00
N LEU A 108 14.24 4.56 9.38
CA LEU A 108 13.61 5.15 10.57
C LEU A 108 14.27 4.69 11.88
N GLU A 109 14.68 3.41 11.99
CA GLU A 109 15.35 2.92 13.19
C GLU A 109 16.71 3.61 13.42
N PRO A 110 17.64 3.70 12.44
CA PRO A 110 18.84 4.51 12.56
C PRO A 110 18.57 5.97 12.93
N HIS A 111 17.52 6.56 12.35
CA HIS A 111 17.13 7.94 12.68
C HIS A 111 16.63 8.10 14.11
N LEU A 112 15.95 7.09 14.67
CA LEU A 112 15.46 7.12 16.04
C LEU A 112 16.57 6.96 17.10
N ARG A 113 17.72 6.38 16.73
CA ARG A 113 18.86 6.21 17.66
C ARG A 113 19.44 7.53 18.15
N GLN A 114 19.35 8.61 17.37
CA GLN A 114 19.83 9.93 17.80
C GLN A 114 19.08 10.47 19.04
N PHE A 115 17.86 9.96 19.29
CA PHE A 115 17.03 10.36 20.41
C PHE A 115 17.28 9.56 21.70
N ASN A 116 18.20 8.57 21.68
CA ASN A 116 18.47 7.66 22.81
C ASN A 116 17.18 7.08 23.43
N LEU A 117 16.21 6.71 22.58
CA LEU A 117 14.95 6.12 23.03
C LEU A 117 15.15 4.67 23.45
N GLU A 118 14.39 4.24 24.45
CA GLU A 118 14.36 2.84 24.84
C GLU A 118 13.78 1.97 23.69
N PRO A 119 14.27 0.73 23.51
CA PRO A 119 13.86 -0.13 22.40
C PRO A 119 12.34 -0.33 22.27
N TYR A 120 11.59 -0.34 23.39
CA TYR A 120 10.13 -0.47 23.33
C TYR A 120 9.44 0.78 22.75
N MET A 121 10.00 1.99 22.96
CA MET A 121 9.44 3.21 22.37
C MET A 121 9.62 3.23 20.86
N VAL A 122 10.76 2.75 20.35
CA VAL A 122 11.00 2.56 18.92
C VAL A 122 9.98 1.57 18.33
N GLY A 123 9.75 0.44 19.01
CA GLY A 123 8.71 -0.52 18.64
C GLY A 123 7.30 0.11 18.58
N LEU A 124 6.94 0.92 19.58
CA LEU A 124 5.65 1.63 19.62
C LEU A 124 5.45 2.59 18.44
N VAL A 125 6.51 3.23 17.96
CA VAL A 125 6.46 4.13 16.79
C VAL A 125 6.14 3.35 15.50
N PHE A 126 6.71 2.16 15.31
CA PHE A 126 6.36 1.28 14.18
C PHE A 126 4.93 0.73 14.30
N VAL A 127 4.53 0.35 15.51
CA VAL A 127 3.17 -0.10 15.82
C VAL A 127 2.13 0.99 15.51
N LEU A 128 2.43 2.25 15.85
CA LEU A 128 1.55 3.38 15.57
C LEU A 128 1.26 3.51 14.07
N ASN A 129 2.29 3.41 13.23
CA ASN A 129 2.14 3.44 11.77
C ASN A 129 1.18 2.34 11.29
N GLY A 130 1.40 1.10 11.72
CA GLY A 130 0.57 -0.03 11.30
C GLY A 130 -0.89 0.05 11.80
N ILE A 131 -1.13 0.56 13.02
CA ILE A 131 -2.49 0.78 13.54
C ILE A 131 -3.21 1.84 12.72
N VAL A 132 -2.55 2.96 12.46
CA VAL A 132 -3.14 4.05 11.68
C VAL A 132 -3.43 3.56 10.27
N TYR A 133 -2.50 2.86 9.62
CA TYR A 133 -2.72 2.23 8.32
C TYR A 133 -3.94 1.29 8.32
N ALA A 134 -4.05 0.40 9.32
CA ALA A 134 -5.14 -0.57 9.43
C ALA A 134 -6.52 0.10 9.56
N CYS A 135 -6.63 1.13 10.41
CA CYS A 135 -7.86 1.92 10.58
C CYS A 135 -8.22 2.67 9.29
N THR A 136 -7.21 3.24 8.64
CA THR A 136 -7.42 4.10 7.48
C THR A 136 -7.78 3.31 6.22
N ALA A 137 -7.20 2.11 6.03
CA ALA A 137 -7.52 1.23 4.91
C ALA A 137 -9.03 0.88 4.85
N TRP A 138 -9.67 0.71 6.01
CA TRP A 138 -11.11 0.47 6.09
C TRP A 138 -11.94 1.70 5.72
N ILE A 139 -11.55 2.88 6.22
CA ILE A 139 -12.22 4.16 5.91
C ILE A 139 -12.12 4.43 4.40
N TRP A 140 -10.92 4.33 3.82
CA TRP A 140 -10.70 4.53 2.39
C TRP A 140 -11.42 3.49 1.54
N GLY A 141 -11.56 2.24 2.01
CA GLY A 141 -12.37 1.22 1.34
C GLY A 141 -13.82 1.64 1.15
N LYS A 142 -14.46 2.10 2.24
CA LYS A 142 -15.84 2.60 2.18
C LYS A 142 -15.99 3.84 1.31
N VAL A 143 -15.02 4.74 1.35
CA VAL A 143 -15.02 5.97 0.53
C VAL A 143 -14.82 5.64 -0.95
N ALA A 144 -13.93 4.70 -1.27
CA ALA A 144 -13.68 4.23 -2.64
C ALA A 144 -14.88 3.47 -3.22
N ASP A 145 -15.61 2.71 -2.39
CA ASP A 145 -16.85 2.05 -2.82
C ASP A 145 -17.92 3.08 -3.22
N LYS A 146 -18.10 4.15 -2.43
CA LYS A 146 -19.11 5.20 -2.68
C LYS A 146 -18.74 6.20 -3.76
N THR A 147 -17.45 6.42 -4.03
CA THR A 147 -16.99 7.49 -4.92
C THR A 147 -16.63 6.93 -6.29
N VAL A 148 -17.19 7.52 -7.36
CA VAL A 148 -16.91 7.12 -8.76
C VAL A 148 -15.53 7.61 -9.23
N ARG A 149 -14.97 8.64 -8.57
CA ARG A 149 -13.73 9.34 -8.94
C ARG A 149 -12.53 8.88 -8.13
N THR A 150 -12.13 7.63 -8.31
CA THR A 150 -11.07 6.98 -7.53
C THR A 150 -9.70 7.66 -7.68
N LYS A 151 -9.41 8.24 -8.84
CA LYS A 151 -8.13 8.95 -9.11
C LYS A 151 -8.01 10.29 -8.37
N GLU A 152 -9.12 10.99 -8.12
CA GLU A 152 -9.10 12.21 -7.30
C GLU A 152 -8.76 11.88 -5.83
N LEU A 153 -9.23 10.72 -5.33
CA LEU A 153 -8.88 10.25 -3.99
C LEU A 153 -7.38 9.92 -3.88
N CYS A 154 -6.79 9.30 -4.91
CA CYS A 154 -5.34 9.08 -4.96
C CYS A 154 -4.54 10.39 -4.90
N ILE A 155 -4.99 11.46 -5.56
CA ILE A 155 -4.31 12.77 -5.50
C ILE A 155 -4.34 13.32 -4.06
N VAL A 156 -5.49 13.26 -3.39
CA VAL A 156 -5.60 13.70 -1.98
C VAL A 156 -4.67 12.87 -1.09
N ALA A 157 -4.61 11.56 -1.29
CA ALA A 157 -3.75 10.66 -0.53
C ALA A 157 -2.25 10.94 -0.78
N CYS A 158 -1.84 11.17 -2.03
CA CYS A 158 -0.47 11.58 -2.36
C CYS A 158 -0.09 12.93 -1.74
N LEU A 159 -1.00 13.90 -1.68
CA LEU A 159 -0.76 15.16 -0.97
C LEU A 159 -0.51 14.94 0.53
N MET A 160 -1.25 14.02 1.15
CA MET A 160 -1.02 13.63 2.55
C MET A 160 0.34 12.93 2.72
N LEU A 161 0.74 12.09 1.76
CA LEU A 161 2.06 11.46 1.74
C LEU A 161 3.19 12.49 1.61
N CYS A 162 3.06 13.48 0.72
CA CYS A 162 4.02 14.59 0.64
C CYS A 162 4.14 15.36 1.96
N ALA A 163 3.00 15.69 2.60
CA ALA A 163 3.00 16.34 3.90
C ALA A 163 3.71 15.49 4.97
N SER A 164 3.49 14.17 4.96
CA SER A 164 4.18 13.24 5.86
C SER A 164 5.70 13.24 5.65
N LEU A 165 6.18 13.24 4.40
CA LEU A 165 7.60 13.24 4.07
C LEU A 165 8.29 14.55 4.48
N LEU A 166 7.60 15.70 4.35
CA LEU A 166 8.09 17.01 4.81
C LEU A 166 8.25 17.07 6.34
N LEU A 167 7.38 16.37 7.07
CA LEU A 167 7.40 16.31 8.54
C LEU A 167 8.39 15.26 9.06
N LEU A 168 8.59 14.15 8.32
CA LEU A 168 9.43 13.03 8.73
C LEU A 168 10.93 13.40 8.70
N GLY A 169 11.38 14.05 7.64
CA GLY A 169 12.68 14.70 7.58
C GLY A 169 12.44 16.20 7.54
N PRO A 170 12.52 16.94 8.67
CA PRO A 170 12.17 18.36 8.69
C PRO A 170 12.95 19.06 7.58
N ALA A 171 12.23 19.62 6.61
CA ALA A 171 12.82 20.19 5.41
C ALA A 171 14.01 21.12 5.76
N PRO A 172 15.08 21.21 4.96
CA PRO A 172 16.18 22.15 5.15
C PRO A 172 15.73 23.59 5.43
N PHE A 173 14.53 23.94 4.96
CA PHE A 173 13.89 25.24 5.10
C PHE A 173 13.04 25.43 6.37
N LEU A 174 12.76 24.37 7.14
CA LEU A 174 12.02 24.46 8.41
C LEU A 174 13.01 24.40 9.58
N PRO A 175 13.17 25.47 10.39
CA PRO A 175 14.11 25.53 11.52
C PRO A 175 13.54 24.86 12.78
N PHE A 176 12.90 23.69 12.64
CA PHE A 176 12.43 22.93 13.81
C PHE A 176 13.45 21.84 14.16
N PRO A 177 13.77 21.66 15.45
CA PRO A 177 14.54 20.50 15.88
C PRO A 177 13.75 19.23 15.57
N THR A 178 14.43 18.21 15.06
CA THR A 178 13.91 16.85 14.97
C THR A 178 13.42 16.47 16.37
N ALA A 179 12.11 16.25 16.53
CA ALA A 179 11.51 15.84 17.80
C ALA A 179 10.69 14.58 17.59
N VAL A 180 10.62 13.70 18.60
CA VAL A 180 9.90 12.42 18.49
C VAL A 180 8.42 12.62 18.13
N TRP A 181 7.82 13.71 18.63
CA TRP A 181 6.46 14.12 18.29
C TRP A 181 6.25 14.39 16.79
N THR A 182 7.20 15.03 16.10
CA THR A 182 7.05 15.32 14.66
C THR A 182 7.14 14.04 13.84
N VAL A 183 7.95 13.08 14.27
CA VAL A 183 8.05 11.75 13.67
C VAL A 183 6.75 10.96 13.87
N MET A 184 6.16 10.98 15.08
CA MET A 184 4.87 10.32 15.34
C MET A 184 3.74 10.91 14.48
N LEU A 185 3.66 12.24 14.38
CA LEU A 185 2.69 12.89 13.49
C LEU A 185 2.90 12.53 12.02
N ALA A 186 4.16 12.56 11.56
CA ALA A 186 4.50 12.21 10.19
C ALA A 186 4.09 10.78 9.86
N LEU A 187 4.35 9.82 10.76
CA LEU A 187 3.98 8.42 10.57
C LEU A 187 2.46 8.20 10.61
N GLY A 188 1.74 8.98 11.43
CA GLY A 188 0.28 9.00 11.40
C GLY A 188 -0.26 9.48 10.06
N LEU A 189 0.23 10.62 9.56
CA LEU A 189 -0.13 11.14 8.23
C LEU A 189 0.26 10.17 7.10
N PHE A 190 1.40 9.50 7.24
CA PHE A 190 1.86 8.50 6.30
C PHE A 190 0.95 7.26 6.27
N GLY A 191 0.53 6.75 7.43
CA GLY A 191 -0.45 5.66 7.53
C GLY A 191 -1.79 6.04 6.91
N LEU A 192 -2.24 7.29 7.12
CA LEU A 192 -3.46 7.81 6.49
C LEU A 192 -3.34 7.90 4.96
N GLY A 193 -2.20 8.38 4.45
CA GLY A 193 -1.96 8.54 3.01
C GLY A 193 -1.75 7.21 2.29
N SER A 194 -0.97 6.29 2.85
CA SER A 194 -0.66 4.99 2.23
C SER A 194 -1.89 4.13 2.01
N GLY A 195 -2.82 4.09 2.98
CA GLY A 195 -4.12 3.43 2.81
C GLY A 195 -4.99 4.07 1.71
N GLY A 196 -4.92 5.40 1.57
CA GLY A 196 -5.65 6.18 0.58
C GLY A 196 -5.07 6.13 -0.83
N THR A 197 -3.83 5.68 -0.99
CA THR A 197 -3.25 5.43 -2.31
C THR A 197 -3.48 3.98 -2.74
N ILE A 198 -3.16 3.00 -1.88
CA ILE A 198 -3.18 1.57 -2.25
C ILE A 198 -4.60 1.07 -2.56
N VAL A 199 -5.58 1.38 -1.70
CA VAL A 199 -6.95 0.86 -1.86
C VAL A 199 -7.64 1.49 -3.07
N PRO A 200 -7.68 2.82 -3.23
CA PRO A 200 -8.34 3.44 -4.37
C PRO A 200 -7.62 3.11 -5.69
N SER A 201 -6.28 3.07 -5.75
CA SER A 201 -5.59 2.68 -6.99
C SER A 201 -6.00 1.28 -7.46
N PHE A 202 -6.12 0.31 -6.54
CA PHE A 202 -6.55 -1.05 -6.88
C PHE A 202 -7.99 -1.08 -7.43
N VAL A 203 -8.91 -0.42 -6.73
CA VAL A 203 -10.33 -0.37 -7.12
C VAL A 203 -10.54 0.40 -8.42
N GLY A 204 -9.80 1.49 -8.63
CA GLY A 204 -9.81 2.31 -9.84
C GLY A 204 -9.35 1.50 -11.04
N SER A 205 -8.18 0.87 -10.95
CA SER A 205 -7.64 -0.01 -12.00
C SER A 205 -8.58 -1.17 -12.32
N PHE A 206 -9.20 -1.78 -11.30
CA PHE A 206 -10.17 -2.86 -11.51
C PHE A 206 -11.42 -2.37 -12.27
N ARG A 207 -12.04 -1.27 -11.81
CA ARG A 207 -13.22 -0.67 -12.46
C ARG A 207 -12.92 -0.19 -13.89
N ASP A 208 -11.75 0.40 -14.13
CA ASP A 208 -11.32 0.84 -15.46
C ASP A 208 -11.10 -0.35 -16.40
N THR A 209 -10.64 -1.49 -15.88
CA THR A 209 -10.49 -2.71 -16.66
C THR A 209 -11.85 -3.29 -17.06
N LEU A 210 -12.83 -3.33 -16.14
CA LEU A 210 -14.20 -3.76 -16.44
C LEU A 210 -14.88 -2.86 -17.49
N LYS A 211 -14.75 -1.53 -17.37
CA LYS A 211 -15.32 -0.58 -18.35
C LYS A 211 -14.81 -0.76 -19.77
N ARG A 212 -13.65 -1.38 -19.94
CA ARG A 212 -13.02 -1.63 -21.25
C ARG A 212 -13.50 -2.91 -21.93
N GLY A 213 -14.52 -3.57 -21.37
CA GLY A 213 -15.11 -4.78 -21.92
C GLY A 213 -14.40 -6.07 -21.54
N PHE A 214 -13.50 -6.02 -20.54
CA PHE A 214 -12.99 -7.24 -19.91
C PHE A 214 -14.11 -7.86 -19.07
N ALA A 215 -14.21 -9.19 -19.09
CA ALA A 215 -15.17 -9.92 -18.28
C ALA A 215 -14.90 -9.70 -16.78
N ASP A 216 -15.95 -9.57 -15.98
CA ASP A 216 -15.86 -9.59 -14.51
C ASP A 216 -15.64 -11.02 -14.03
N ASP A 217 -14.44 -11.53 -14.28
CA ASP A 217 -14.04 -12.90 -14.00
C ASP A 217 -12.69 -12.93 -13.27
N LEU A 218 -12.36 -14.06 -12.67
CA LEU A 218 -11.15 -14.29 -11.89
C LEU A 218 -9.88 -13.99 -12.69
N SER A 219 -9.92 -14.18 -14.01
CA SER A 219 -8.82 -13.86 -14.93
C SER A 219 -8.49 -12.36 -14.95
N THR A 220 -9.49 -11.48 -15.05
CA THR A 220 -9.31 -10.02 -15.00
C THR A 220 -8.81 -9.56 -13.64
N TYR A 221 -9.35 -10.13 -12.56
CA TYR A 221 -8.86 -9.87 -11.22
C TYR A 221 -7.41 -10.32 -11.04
N GLY A 222 -7.07 -11.51 -11.52
CA GLY A 222 -5.71 -12.04 -11.51
C GLY A 222 -4.73 -11.13 -12.24
N LEU A 223 -5.13 -10.60 -13.41
CA LEU A 223 -4.32 -9.63 -14.16
C LEU A 223 -4.07 -8.35 -13.37
N VAL A 224 -5.12 -7.70 -12.83
CA VAL A 224 -4.96 -6.49 -12.01
C VAL A 224 -4.15 -6.78 -10.75
N SER A 225 -4.49 -7.83 -10.00
CA SER A 225 -3.77 -8.24 -8.79
C SER A 225 -2.30 -8.55 -9.06
N SER A 226 -1.96 -9.17 -10.20
CA SER A 226 -0.57 -9.46 -10.56
C SER A 226 0.25 -8.19 -10.77
N VAL A 227 -0.27 -7.18 -11.47
CA VAL A 227 0.44 -5.90 -11.67
C VAL A 227 0.68 -5.20 -10.34
N PHE A 228 -0.32 -5.19 -9.47
CA PHE A 228 -0.19 -4.58 -8.15
C PHE A 228 0.79 -5.33 -7.25
N THR A 229 0.82 -6.67 -7.34
CA THR A 229 1.77 -7.51 -6.61
C THR A 229 3.20 -7.31 -7.10
N VAL A 230 3.40 -7.13 -8.41
CA VAL A 230 4.70 -6.77 -8.98
C VAL A 230 5.13 -5.38 -8.52
N SER A 231 4.25 -4.38 -8.59
CA SER A 231 4.53 -3.02 -8.08
C SER A 231 4.90 -3.03 -6.60
N HIS A 232 4.17 -3.80 -5.78
CA HIS A 232 4.46 -3.98 -4.37
C HIS A 232 5.85 -4.60 -4.18
N SER A 233 6.14 -5.74 -4.82
CA SER A 233 7.42 -6.44 -4.67
C SER A 233 8.61 -5.58 -5.12
N MET A 234 8.45 -4.86 -6.24
CA MET A 234 9.46 -3.93 -6.74
C MET A 234 9.68 -2.78 -5.75
N GLY A 235 8.62 -2.19 -5.20
CA GLY A 235 8.74 -1.11 -4.22
C GLY A 235 9.39 -1.57 -2.92
N ALA A 236 9.04 -2.76 -2.43
CA ALA A 236 9.63 -3.36 -1.24
C ALA A 236 11.10 -3.75 -1.42
N PHE A 237 11.55 -4.01 -2.65
CA PHE A 237 12.97 -4.22 -2.96
C PHE A 237 13.74 -2.91 -3.10
N VAL A 238 13.19 -1.96 -3.87
CA VAL A 238 13.84 -0.68 -4.18
C VAL A 238 13.89 0.24 -2.95
N GLY A 239 12.85 0.25 -2.11
CA GLY A 239 12.73 1.11 -0.93
C GLY A 239 13.89 0.97 0.07
N PRO A 240 14.12 -0.22 0.66
CA PRO A 240 15.22 -0.43 1.59
C PRO A 240 16.59 -0.27 0.94
N THR A 241 16.74 -0.67 -0.32
CA THR A 241 18.00 -0.54 -1.08
C THR A 241 18.38 0.94 -1.29
N LEU A 242 17.42 1.75 -1.76
CA LEU A 242 17.61 3.20 -1.84
C LEU A 242 17.78 3.82 -0.45
N GLY A 243 17.06 3.33 0.55
CA GLY A 243 17.15 3.80 1.93
C GLY A 243 18.53 3.68 2.53
N GLY A 244 19.15 2.50 2.43
CA GLY A 244 20.54 2.30 2.87
C GLY A 244 21.51 3.21 2.12
N TYR A 245 21.42 3.24 0.79
CA TYR A 245 22.32 4.05 -0.03
C TYR A 245 22.18 5.56 0.22
N LEU A 246 20.95 6.08 0.32
CA LEU A 246 20.68 7.49 0.59
C LEU A 246 21.09 7.88 2.00
N LEU A 247 20.92 6.98 2.98
CA LEU A 247 21.37 7.21 4.35
C LEU A 247 22.89 7.38 4.42
N ASP A 248 23.63 6.52 3.71
CA ASP A 248 25.10 6.52 3.72
C ASP A 248 25.71 7.69 2.92
N SER A 249 25.07 8.09 1.81
CA SER A 249 25.63 9.10 0.89
C SER A 249 25.26 10.54 1.22
N VAL A 250 23.98 10.81 1.46
CA VAL A 250 23.43 12.18 1.62
C VAL A 250 22.72 12.40 2.95
N GLY A 251 22.61 11.35 3.77
CA GLY A 251 21.97 11.38 5.07
C GLY A 251 20.44 11.39 5.00
N TYR A 252 19.82 11.20 6.16
CA TYR A 252 18.37 11.05 6.31
C TYR A 252 17.55 12.18 5.66
N ARG A 253 18.00 13.43 5.85
CA ARG A 253 17.27 14.65 5.48
C ARG A 253 17.20 14.87 3.97
N MET A 254 18.23 14.47 3.24
CA MET A 254 18.25 14.56 1.78
C MET A 254 17.61 13.32 1.13
N GLY A 255 17.69 12.16 1.78
CA GLY A 255 16.97 10.96 1.34
C GLY A 255 15.45 11.16 1.30
N THR A 256 14.88 11.81 2.32
CA THR A 256 13.44 12.17 2.33
C THR A 256 13.07 13.18 1.24
N MET A 257 13.99 14.04 0.80
CA MET A 257 13.75 15.01 -0.28
C MET A 257 13.70 14.35 -1.66
N VAL A 258 14.53 13.33 -1.92
CA VAL A 258 14.47 12.56 -3.16
C VAL A 258 13.13 11.83 -3.29
N LEU A 259 12.65 11.24 -2.19
CA LEU A 259 11.33 10.60 -2.12
C LEU A 259 10.19 11.61 -2.35
N LEU A 260 10.31 12.79 -1.74
CA LEU A 260 9.34 13.86 -1.94
C LEU A 260 9.31 14.36 -3.38
N ALA A 261 10.47 14.53 -4.02
CA ALA A 261 10.53 14.92 -5.43
C ALA A 261 9.82 13.88 -6.31
N ASN A 262 10.02 12.59 -6.03
CA ASN A 262 9.34 11.52 -6.75
C ASN A 262 7.80 11.55 -6.54
N GLU A 263 7.33 11.79 -5.31
CA GLU A 263 5.89 11.94 -5.04
C GLU A 263 5.29 13.18 -5.70
N VAL A 264 5.99 14.32 -5.73
CA VAL A 264 5.52 15.52 -6.43
C VAL A 264 5.40 15.26 -7.94
N LEU A 265 6.36 14.56 -8.54
CA LEU A 265 6.28 14.15 -9.95
C LEU A 265 5.08 13.22 -10.20
N LEU A 266 4.80 12.29 -9.30
CA LEU A 266 3.63 11.43 -9.36
C LEU A 266 2.33 12.24 -9.30
N ILE A 267 2.22 13.21 -8.40
CA ILE A 267 1.04 14.09 -8.29
C ILE A 267 0.84 14.88 -9.58
N LEU A 268 1.91 15.42 -10.17
CA LEU A 268 1.83 16.13 -11.45
C LEU A 268 1.33 15.22 -12.57
N ALA A 269 1.84 13.99 -12.66
CA ALA A 269 1.40 13.01 -13.65
C ALA A 269 -0.08 12.63 -13.47
N LEU A 270 -0.54 12.43 -12.22
CA LEU A 270 -1.95 12.17 -11.90
C LEU A 270 -2.84 13.37 -12.25
N CYS A 271 -2.42 14.59 -11.91
CA CYS A 271 -3.14 15.81 -12.26
C CYS A 271 -3.28 15.98 -13.77
N ILE A 272 -2.19 15.78 -14.53
CA ILE A 272 -2.23 15.81 -16.01
C ILE A 272 -3.20 14.75 -16.53
N TYR A 273 -3.12 13.53 -16.01
CA TYR A 273 -4.02 12.46 -16.44
C TYR A 273 -5.50 12.79 -16.17
N VAL A 274 -5.81 13.30 -14.97
CA VAL A 274 -7.17 13.71 -14.59
C VAL A 274 -7.67 14.87 -15.45
N VAL A 275 -6.81 15.83 -15.78
CA VAL A 275 -7.18 16.97 -16.65
C VAL A 275 -7.41 16.51 -18.10
N VAL A 276 -6.54 15.66 -18.64
CA VAL A 276 -6.65 15.15 -20.02
C VAL A 276 -7.84 14.21 -20.19
N HIS A 277 -8.15 13.40 -19.18
CA HIS A 277 -9.27 12.45 -19.20
C HIS A 277 -10.53 12.98 -18.51
N ARG A 278 -10.56 14.26 -18.14
CA ARG A 278 -11.78 14.93 -17.69
C ARG A 278 -12.72 15.04 -18.89
N LYS A 279 -13.64 14.08 -19.04
CA LYS A 279 -14.79 14.28 -19.92
C LYS A 279 -15.53 15.53 -19.41
N PRO A 280 -15.88 16.49 -20.29
CA PRO A 280 -16.72 17.61 -19.89
C PRO A 280 -18.03 17.04 -19.32
N SER A 281 -18.46 17.57 -18.17
CA SER A 281 -19.60 17.13 -17.36
C SER A 281 -20.97 17.32 -18.04
N GLY A 282 -21.09 17.08 -19.35
CA GLY A 282 -22.30 17.26 -20.13
C GLY A 282 -23.22 16.04 -20.22
N ASP A 283 -22.69 14.82 -20.14
CA ASP A 283 -23.50 13.60 -20.30
C ASP A 283 -23.57 12.83 -18.98
N GLN A 284 -24.32 13.38 -18.03
CA GLN A 284 -25.00 12.57 -17.03
C GLN A 284 -26.23 11.95 -17.71
N GLU A 285 -26.14 10.71 -18.17
CA GLU A 285 -27.36 9.92 -18.39
C GLU A 285 -28.04 9.71 -17.03
N PRO A 286 -29.32 10.07 -16.89
CA PRO A 286 -30.06 9.85 -15.66
C PRO A 286 -30.37 8.35 -15.52
N LEU A 287 -30.09 7.83 -14.31
CA LEU A 287 -30.63 6.65 -13.61
C LEU A 287 -31.23 5.51 -14.43
#